data_AF-A0A7S1XS73-F1
#
_entry.id   AF-A0A7S1XS73-F1
#
_cell.length_a   1.000
_cell.length_b   1.000
_cell.length_c   1.000
_cell.angle_alpha   90.00
_cell.angle_beta   90.00
_cell.angle_gamma   90.00
#
_symmetry.space_group_name_H-M   'P 1'
#
loop_
_entity.id
_entity.type
_entity.pdbx_description
1 polymer ?
#
loop_
_entity_poly.entity_id
_entity_poly.type
_entity_poly.pdbx_seq_one_letter_code
_entity_poly.pdbx_strand_id
1 'polypeptide(L)'
;VGASAPREYSAGIPVALGPAIVVNPSTAVTFTEFARTFPAAGAVKISAKSCLLLSGRVSIARLTLDGALVLENAAGNPPRALAEHTFEDEDSGIFFTPVAEGEGHDAATAMRGFETEIRHMRNVDE
;
A
#
# COMPACT_ATOMS: atom_id res chain seq x y z
N VAL A 1 10.77 -1.96 -19.01
CA VAL A 1 11.81 -1.09 -18.41
C VAL A 1 11.15 -0.42 -17.21
N GLY A 2 11.30 -1.01 -16.03
CA GLY A 2 10.65 -0.53 -14.81
C GLY A 2 11.41 0.66 -14.26
N ALA A 3 10.69 1.72 -13.89
CA ALA A 3 11.29 2.85 -13.19
C ALA A 3 12.01 2.33 -11.93
N SER A 4 13.27 2.72 -11.75
CA SER A 4 13.98 2.51 -10.48
C SER A 4 13.19 3.21 -9.38
N ALA A 5 12.83 2.49 -8.32
CA ALA A 5 12.29 3.14 -7.13
C ALA A 5 13.26 4.26 -6.69
N PRO A 6 12.75 5.44 -6.28
CA PRO A 6 13.60 6.49 -5.73
C PRO A 6 14.42 5.89 -4.57
N ARG A 7 15.73 6.19 -4.56
CA ARG A 7 16.57 5.82 -3.42
C ARG A 7 16.21 6.77 -2.28
N GLU A 8 15.49 6.25 -1.30
CA GLU A 8 15.26 6.97 -0.06
C GLU A 8 16.37 6.61 0.93
N TYR A 9 16.66 7.53 1.86
CA TYR A 9 17.66 7.29 2.89
C TYR A 9 16.94 7.16 4.22
N SER A 10 17.11 6.02 4.89
CA SER A 10 16.62 5.79 6.24
C SER A 10 17.82 5.59 7.16
N ALA A 11 17.95 6.45 8.17
CA ALA A 11 19.11 6.50 9.09
C ALA A 11 20.48 6.53 8.36
N GLY A 12 20.57 7.25 7.23
CA GLY A 12 21.78 7.35 6.41
C GLY A 12 22.08 6.12 5.53
N ILE A 13 21.24 5.09 5.56
CA ILE A 13 21.35 3.90 4.72
C ILE A 13 20.44 4.08 3.48
N PRO A 14 20.95 3.89 2.25
CA PRO A 14 20.11 3.91 1.06
C PRO A 14 19.18 2.68 1.08
N VAL A 15 17.89 2.94 1.15
CA VAL A 15 16.83 1.94 1.07
C VAL A 15 16.03 2.14 -0.21
N ALA A 16 15.72 1.05 -0.90
CA ALA A 16 14.75 1.07 -1.98
C ALA A 16 13.39 0.73 -1.37
N LEU A 17 12.58 1.75 -1.09
CA LEU A 17 11.20 1.52 -0.69
C LEU A 17 10.41 1.14 -1.95
N GLY A 18 9.87 -0.08 -1.94
CA GLY A 18 8.86 -0.49 -2.90
C GLY A 18 7.46 -0.05 -2.45
N PRO A 19 6.41 -0.45 -3.18
CA PRO A 19 5.05 -0.13 -2.78
C PRO A 19 4.73 -0.71 -1.39
N ALA A 20 3.99 0.05 -0.59
CA ALA A 20 3.49 -0.39 0.70
C ALA A 20 2.21 -1.21 0.50
N ILE A 21 2.32 -2.54 0.52
CA ILE A 21 1.18 -3.43 0.32
C ILE A 21 0.90 -4.19 1.62
N VAL A 22 -0.30 -3.99 2.16
CA VAL A 22 -0.78 -4.69 3.35
C VAL A 22 -2.02 -5.51 2.99
N VAL A 23 -1.92 -6.82 3.16
CA VAL A 23 -3.05 -7.73 3.00
C VAL A 23 -3.44 -8.24 4.37
N ASN A 24 -4.60 -7.81 4.87
CA ASN A 24 -5.12 -8.27 6.15
C ASN A 24 -5.37 -9.79 6.09
N PRO A 25 -5.10 -10.56 7.17
CA PRO A 25 -5.41 -11.99 7.22
C PRO A 25 -6.87 -12.35 6.90
N SER A 26 -7.80 -11.41 7.06
CA SER A 26 -9.20 -11.57 6.63
C SER A 26 -9.38 -11.70 5.11
N THR A 27 -8.36 -11.33 4.33
CA THR A 27 -8.33 -11.39 2.86
C THR A 27 -7.62 -12.66 2.38
N ALA A 28 -6.36 -12.85 2.76
CA ALA A 28 -5.54 -13.97 2.31
C ALA A 28 -4.41 -14.26 3.32
N VAL A 29 -4.19 -15.53 3.61
CA VAL A 29 -3.06 -16.04 4.41
C VAL A 29 -2.30 -17.17 3.69
N THR A 30 -2.87 -17.71 2.61
CA THR A 30 -2.28 -18.77 1.77
C THR A 30 -2.09 -18.33 0.32
N PHE A 31 -1.16 -18.96 -0.41
CA PHE A 31 -0.94 -18.67 -1.85
C PHE A 31 -2.19 -18.86 -2.70
N THR A 32 -3.03 -19.85 -2.39
CA THR A 32 -4.32 -20.08 -3.07
C THR A 32 -5.29 -18.92 -2.85
N GLU A 33 -5.30 -18.33 -1.66
CA GLU A 33 -6.10 -17.13 -1.38
C GLU A 33 -5.56 -15.92 -2.11
N PHE A 34 -4.24 -15.72 -2.13
CA PHE A 34 -3.62 -14.68 -2.97
C PHE A 34 -3.98 -14.83 -4.45
N ALA A 35 -3.98 -16.05 -5.00
CA ALA A 35 -4.39 -16.29 -6.38
C ALA A 35 -5.88 -16.00 -6.63
N ARG A 36 -6.75 -16.15 -5.62
CA ARG A 36 -8.18 -15.76 -5.69
C ARG A 36 -8.37 -14.25 -5.54
N THR A 37 -7.56 -13.60 -4.72
CA THR A 37 -7.53 -12.15 -4.58
C THR A 37 -6.98 -11.49 -5.85
N PHE A 38 -6.03 -12.09 -6.55
CA PHE A 38 -5.43 -11.55 -7.77
C PHE A 38 -5.49 -12.56 -8.94
N PRO A 39 -6.69 -12.87 -9.47
CA PRO A 39 -6.88 -13.90 -10.49
C PRO A 39 -6.15 -13.58 -11.81
N ALA A 40 -5.82 -12.32 -12.06
CA ALA A 40 -5.02 -11.87 -13.20
C ALA A 40 -3.88 -10.96 -12.74
N ALA A 41 -3.04 -11.45 -11.82
CA ALA A 41 -1.94 -10.70 -11.21
C ALA A 41 -1.03 -9.94 -12.20
N GLY A 42 -0.81 -10.45 -13.42
CA GLY A 42 -0.03 -9.76 -14.45
C GLY A 42 -0.65 -8.45 -14.97
N ALA A 43 -1.93 -8.21 -14.70
CA ALA A 43 -2.65 -6.97 -15.02
C ALA A 43 -2.80 -6.03 -13.81
N VAL A 44 -2.14 -6.34 -12.69
CA VAL A 44 -2.02 -5.47 -11.52
C VAL A 44 -0.67 -4.77 -11.55
N LYS A 45 -0.70 -3.45 -11.67
CA LYS A 45 0.45 -2.57 -11.72
C LYS A 45 0.36 -1.57 -10.58
N ILE A 46 1.35 -1.60 -9.70
CA ILE A 46 1.41 -0.73 -8.53
C ILE A 46 2.73 0.03 -8.62
N SER A 47 2.68 1.37 -8.63
CA SER A 47 3.87 2.21 -8.67
C SER A 47 4.67 2.08 -7.37
N ALA A 48 5.96 2.42 -7.40
CA ALA A 48 6.84 2.24 -6.25
C ALA A 48 6.45 3.09 -5.03
N LYS A 49 5.76 4.22 -5.24
CA LYS A 49 5.30 5.14 -4.19
C LYS A 49 3.92 4.80 -3.63
N SER A 50 3.23 3.83 -4.24
CA SER A 50 1.84 3.53 -3.91
C SER A 50 1.67 2.76 -2.60
N CYS A 51 0.48 2.91 -2.01
CA CYS A 51 0.02 2.15 -0.86
C CYS A 51 -1.26 1.38 -1.21
N LEU A 52 -1.31 0.08 -0.92
CA LEU A 52 -2.50 -0.76 -1.09
C LEU A 52 -2.81 -1.49 0.21
N LEU A 53 -3.99 -1.24 0.78
CA LEU A 53 -4.51 -1.99 1.93
C LEU A 53 -5.73 -2.79 1.52
N LEU A 54 -5.70 -4.11 1.77
CA LEU A 54 -6.82 -5.02 1.49
C LEU A 54 -7.35 -5.62 2.78
N SER A 55 -8.68 -5.56 2.97
CA SER A 55 -9.37 -6.21 4.09
C SER A 55 -10.67 -6.88 3.67
N GLY A 56 -10.90 -8.08 4.17
CA GLY A 56 -12.09 -8.88 3.90
C GLY A 56 -12.09 -9.59 2.55
N ARG A 57 -13.28 -10.04 2.12
CA ARG A 57 -13.43 -10.83 0.89
C ARG A 57 -13.37 -9.95 -0.35
N VAL A 58 -12.17 -9.77 -0.90
CA VAL A 58 -11.92 -8.94 -2.09
C VAL A 58 -11.24 -9.74 -3.22
N SER A 59 -11.49 -9.35 -4.46
CA SER A 59 -10.82 -9.87 -5.66
C SER A 59 -10.54 -8.73 -6.63
N ILE A 60 -9.33 -8.69 -7.20
CA ILE A 60 -8.82 -7.62 -8.07
C ILE A 60 -8.29 -8.27 -9.34
N ALA A 61 -9.00 -8.10 -10.46
CA ALA A 61 -8.59 -8.66 -11.74
C ALA A 61 -7.60 -7.74 -12.46
N ARG A 62 -7.87 -6.42 -12.53
CA ARG A 62 -6.98 -5.45 -13.18
C ARG A 62 -6.93 -4.16 -12.36
N LEU A 63 -5.72 -3.68 -12.09
CA LEU A 63 -5.50 -2.46 -11.30
C LEU A 63 -4.27 -1.74 -11.81
N THR A 64 -4.36 -0.44 -12.04
CA THR A 64 -3.21 0.47 -12.13
C THR A 64 -3.29 1.43 -10.95
N LEU A 65 -2.30 1.41 -10.06
CA LEU A 65 -2.29 2.21 -8.84
C LEU A 65 -1.02 3.05 -8.75
N ASP A 66 -1.20 4.36 -8.83
CA ASP A 66 -0.20 5.39 -8.51
C ASP A 66 -0.76 6.32 -7.43
N GLY A 67 -0.60 5.95 -6.16
CA GLY A 67 -1.25 6.60 -5.01
C GLY A 67 -1.63 5.63 -3.89
N ALA A 68 -2.54 6.01 -3.00
CA ALA A 68 -3.02 5.19 -1.89
C ALA A 68 -4.46 4.70 -2.09
N LEU A 69 -4.65 3.37 -2.01
CA LEU A 69 -5.93 2.69 -2.13
C LEU A 69 -6.20 1.79 -0.93
N VAL A 70 -7.38 1.94 -0.35
CA VAL A 70 -7.93 1.04 0.67
C VAL A 70 -9.14 0.34 0.08
N LEU A 71 -9.10 -0.98 0.05
CA LEU A 71 -10.20 -1.82 -0.41
C LEU A 71 -10.66 -2.73 0.73
N GLU A 72 -11.79 -2.36 1.31
CA GLU A 72 -12.40 -3.10 2.40
C GLU A 72 -13.71 -3.75 1.95
N ASN A 73 -13.97 -4.91 2.54
CA ASN A 73 -15.27 -5.57 2.46
C ASN A 73 -15.65 -6.11 3.85
N ALA A 74 -16.74 -5.59 4.41
CA ALA A 74 -17.20 -5.96 5.74
C ALA A 74 -17.55 -7.46 5.83
N ALA A 75 -17.41 -8.02 7.04
CA ALA A 75 -17.81 -9.39 7.29
C ALA A 75 -19.32 -9.57 7.04
N GLY A 76 -19.69 -10.65 6.33
CA GLY A 76 -21.08 -10.95 5.98
C GLY A 76 -21.53 -10.42 4.62
N ASN A 77 -20.78 -9.49 4.01
CA ASN A 77 -21.06 -9.02 2.66
C ASN A 77 -20.64 -10.06 1.60
N PRO A 78 -21.28 -10.05 0.41
CA PRO A 78 -20.81 -10.84 -0.73
C PRO A 78 -19.38 -10.43 -1.13
N PRO A 79 -18.60 -11.32 -1.77
CA PRO A 79 -17.26 -10.99 -2.24
C PRO A 79 -17.27 -9.75 -3.13
N ARG A 80 -16.35 -8.83 -2.85
CA ARG A 80 -16.19 -7.58 -3.61
C ARG A 80 -15.19 -7.78 -4.73
N ALA A 81 -15.63 -7.59 -5.97
CA ALA A 81 -14.76 -7.73 -7.15
C ALA A 81 -14.45 -6.36 -7.77
N LEU A 82 -13.16 -6.08 -7.93
CA LEU A 82 -12.61 -4.97 -8.70
C LEU A 82 -12.19 -5.51 -10.07
N ALA A 83 -13.07 -5.37 -11.07
CA ALA A 83 -12.82 -5.91 -12.41
C ALA A 83 -11.69 -5.19 -13.14
N GLU A 84 -11.77 -3.85 -13.24
CA GLU A 84 -10.73 -3.03 -13.86
C GLU A 84 -10.81 -1.60 -13.34
N HIS A 85 -9.77 -1.13 -12.63
CA HIS A 85 -9.69 0.24 -12.11
C HIS A 85 -8.29 0.85 -12.32
N THR A 86 -8.25 2.17 -12.47
CA THR A 86 -7.03 2.97 -12.49
C THR A 86 -7.17 4.09 -11.46
N PHE A 87 -6.18 4.21 -10.59
CA PHE A 87 -6.08 5.26 -9.57
C PHE A 87 -4.75 5.96 -9.72
N GLU A 88 -4.82 7.28 -9.92
CA GLU A 88 -3.67 8.17 -10.04
C GLU A 88 -3.93 9.37 -9.14
N ASP A 89 -3.20 9.46 -8.04
CA ASP A 89 -3.23 10.53 -7.05
C ASP A 89 -1.84 10.60 -6.40
N GLU A 90 -0.98 11.46 -6.93
CA GLU A 90 0.42 11.57 -6.52
C GLU A 90 0.60 12.13 -5.11
N ASP A 91 -0.43 12.78 -4.57
CA ASP A 91 -0.44 13.37 -3.24
C ASP A 91 -0.97 12.39 -2.18
N SER A 92 -1.57 11.28 -2.62
CA SER A 92 -1.98 10.17 -1.76
C SER A 92 -0.87 9.16 -1.52
N GLY A 93 -0.69 8.70 -0.29
CA GLY A 93 0.43 7.80 0.01
C GLY A 93 0.84 7.76 1.45
N ILE A 94 1.92 7.03 1.67
CA ILE A 94 2.67 7.03 2.92
C ILE A 94 4.00 7.72 2.63
N PHE A 95 4.27 8.80 3.35
CA PHE A 95 5.48 9.59 3.21
C PHE A 95 6.33 9.41 4.46
N PHE A 96 7.63 9.20 4.25
CA PHE A 96 8.59 9.01 5.32
C PHE A 96 9.51 10.22 5.42
N THR A 97 9.51 10.88 6.58
CA THR A 97 10.35 12.06 6.84
C THR A 97 11.39 11.70 7.88
N PRO A 98 12.70 11.83 7.63
CA PRO A 98 13.72 11.55 8.63
C PRO A 98 13.52 12.39 9.91
N VAL A 99 13.74 11.76 11.06
CA VAL A 99 13.71 12.44 12.37
C VAL A 99 15.02 13.20 12.59
N ALA A 100 14.93 14.46 13.03
CA ALA A 100 16.10 15.27 13.37
C ALA A 100 16.69 14.85 14.73
N GLU A 101 18.02 14.88 14.84
CA GLU A 101 18.68 14.62 16.13
C GLU A 101 18.34 15.72 17.15
N GLY A 102 17.96 15.32 18.36
CA GLY A 102 17.73 16.23 19.49
C GLY A 102 16.29 16.74 19.63
N GLU A 103 15.36 16.36 18.74
CA GLU A 103 13.93 16.62 18.93
C GLU A 103 13.28 15.58 19.85
N GLY A 104 12.32 16.02 20.65
CA GLY A 104 11.58 15.18 21.60
C GLY A 104 10.54 14.31 20.91
N HIS A 105 10.97 13.23 20.26
CA HIS A 105 10.07 12.23 19.68
C HIS A 105 9.70 11.14 20.69
N ASP A 106 8.56 10.48 20.47
CA ASP A 106 8.22 9.27 21.21
C ASP A 106 9.25 8.15 20.93
N ALA A 107 9.31 7.15 21.82
CA ALA A 107 10.30 6.09 21.74
C ALA A 107 10.22 5.27 20.43
N ALA A 108 9.03 5.05 19.87
CA ALA A 108 8.88 4.27 18.63
C ALA A 108 9.36 5.06 17.41
N THR A 109 9.06 6.37 17.37
CA THR A 109 9.55 7.29 16.33
C THR A 109 11.07 7.45 16.40
N ALA A 110 11.64 7.62 17.60
CA ALA A 110 13.08 7.70 17.80
C ALA A 110 13.81 6.40 17.39
N MET A 111 13.26 5.22 17.70
CA MET A 111 13.87 3.94 17.32
C MET A 111 13.84 3.69 15.80
N ARG A 112 12.78 4.12 15.09
CA ARG A 112 12.68 3.90 13.64
C ARG A 112 13.44 4.95 12.82
N GLY A 113 13.68 6.14 13.37
CA GLY A 113 14.48 7.20 12.75
C GLY A 113 13.75 7.99 11.64
N PHE A 114 12.43 7.86 11.53
CA PHE A 114 11.60 8.59 10.59
C PHE A 114 10.20 8.81 11.16
N GLU A 115 9.53 9.88 10.75
CA GLU A 115 8.10 10.08 10.87
C GLU A 115 7.35 9.51 9.67
N THR A 116 6.08 9.19 9.87
CA THR A 116 5.21 8.61 8.84
C THR A 116 4.00 9.50 8.71
N GLU A 117 3.82 10.08 7.54
CA GLU A 117 2.66 10.87 7.20
C GLU A 117 1.79 10.06 6.23
N ILE A 118 0.56 9.75 6.64
CA ILE A 118 -0.43 9.15 5.76
C ILE A 118 -1.22 10.30 5.14
N ARG A 119 -1.05 10.52 3.84
CA ARG A 119 -1.85 11.48 3.09
C ARG A 119 -2.96 10.74 2.36
N HIS A 120 -4.18 11.25 2.50
CA HIS A 120 -5.40 10.90 1.78
C HIS A 120 -5.42 9.46 1.21
N MET A 121 -6.07 8.51 1.91
CA MET A 121 -6.27 7.18 1.34
C MET A 121 -7.64 7.11 0.66
N ARG A 122 -7.67 6.75 -0.62
CA ARG A 122 -8.95 6.58 -1.32
C ARG A 122 -9.60 5.28 -0.88
N ASN A 123 -10.79 5.38 -0.31
CA ASN A 123 -11.69 4.26 -0.16
C ASN A 123 -12.49 4.11 -1.46
N VAL A 124 -12.65 2.89 -1.92
CA VAL A 124 -13.74 2.59 -2.86
C VAL A 124 -14.95 2.35 -1.95
N ASP A 125 -15.87 3.30 -1.86
CA ASP A 125 -17.18 3.07 -1.23
C ASP A 125 -18.19 2.58 -2.28
N GLU A 126 -19.36 2.08 -1.84
CA GLU A 126 -20.42 1.49 -2.67
C GLU A 126 -20.92 2.40 -3.81
#